data_AF-A0A352NS18-F1
#
_entry.id   AF-A0A352NS18-F1
#
_cell.length_a   1.000
_cell.length_b   1.000
_cell.length_c   1.000
_cell.angle_alpha   90.00
_cell.angle_beta   90.00
_cell.angle_gamma   90.00
#
_symmetry.space_group_name_H-M   'P 1'
#
loop_
_entity.id
_entity.type
_entity.pdbx_description
1 polymer ?
#
loop_
_entity_poly.entity_id
_entity_poly.type
_entity_poly.pdbx_seq_one_letter_code
_entity_poly.pdbx_strand_id
1 'polypeptide(L)'
;MKILKFTLSGENAFFKRPEVNTYFYFTYNCVHKVALLGIFGAVLGYNGYNQMSKTDNYPEFYEKLKDIKLSIVPGSKTGYFPKKIQSFNNSVGYA
;
A
#
# COMPACT_ATOMS: atom_id res chain seq x y z
N MET A 1 17.14 -9.27 20.41
CA MET A 1 15.81 -8.85 19.90
C MET A 1 15.38 -9.83 18.81
N LYS A 2 14.15 -10.35 18.85
CA LYS A 2 13.61 -11.19 17.77
C LYS A 2 12.88 -10.30 16.76
N ILE A 3 13.16 -10.47 15.47
CA ILE A 3 12.62 -9.66 14.37
C ILE A 3 12.06 -10.61 13.32
N LEU A 4 10.87 -10.31 12.80
CA LEU A 4 10.35 -10.97 11.60
C LEU A 4 10.84 -10.19 10.37
N LYS A 5 11.61 -10.86 9.51
CA LYS A 5 12.08 -10.31 8.23
C LYS A 5 11.44 -11.08 7.08
N PHE A 6 10.90 -10.35 6.12
CA PHE A 6 10.32 -10.91 4.91
C PHE A 6 10.59 -9.98 3.73
N THR A 7 10.40 -10.50 2.52
CA THR A 7 10.50 -9.74 1.27
C THR A 7 9.10 -9.51 0.74
N LEU A 8 8.76 -8.25 0.44
CA LEU A 8 7.53 -7.88 -0.25
C LEU A 8 7.88 -7.51 -1.70
N SER A 9 7.31 -8.23 -2.67
CA SER A 9 7.57 -8.03 -4.09
C SER A 9 6.32 -8.31 -4.92
N GLY A 10 6.18 -7.59 -6.04
CA GLY A 10 5.15 -7.86 -7.05
C GLY A 10 5.51 -7.15 -8.35
N GLU A 11 5.25 -7.79 -9.49
CA GLU A 11 5.60 -7.27 -10.83
C GLU A 11 4.88 -5.95 -11.14
N ASN A 12 3.61 -5.85 -10.70
CA ASN A 12 2.74 -4.70 -10.91
C ASN A 12 2.34 -4.03 -9.58
N ALA A 13 3.20 -4.10 -8.55
CA ALA A 13 2.90 -3.49 -7.26
C ALA A 13 2.71 -1.98 -7.38
N PHE A 14 1.59 -1.46 -6.86
CA PHE A 14 1.20 -0.06 -7.03
C PHE A 14 0.62 0.53 -5.73
N PHE A 15 1.21 1.61 -5.25
CA PHE A 15 0.79 2.35 -4.05
C PHE A 15 0.47 3.79 -4.43
N LYS A 16 -0.80 4.06 -4.74
CA LYS A 16 -1.28 5.35 -5.26
C LYS A 16 -0.83 6.53 -4.39
N ARG A 17 -0.21 7.54 -5.02
CA ARG A 17 0.03 8.85 -4.41
C ARG A 17 -1.24 9.70 -4.52
N PRO A 18 -1.86 10.14 -3.41
CA PRO A 18 -3.12 10.88 -3.43
C PRO A 18 -2.95 12.33 -3.93
N GLU A 19 -1.74 12.89 -3.81
CA GLU A 19 -1.44 14.31 -4.12
C GLU A 19 -1.50 14.64 -5.62
N VAL A 20 -1.55 13.64 -6.49
CA VAL A 20 -1.36 13.85 -7.93
C VAL A 20 -2.65 13.47 -8.66
N ASN A 21 -3.50 14.48 -8.87
CA ASN A 21 -4.73 14.35 -9.63
C ASN A 21 -4.50 14.86 -11.06
N THR A 22 -3.55 14.22 -11.75
CA THR A 22 -3.12 14.59 -13.11
C THR A 22 -3.46 13.49 -14.11
N TYR A 23 -3.13 13.68 -15.40
CA TYR A 23 -3.31 12.68 -16.48
C TYR A 23 -2.71 11.29 -16.17
N PHE A 24 -1.82 11.16 -15.18
CA PHE A 24 -1.19 9.89 -14.80
C PHE A 24 -1.36 9.60 -13.31
N TYR A 25 -1.53 8.31 -12.98
CA TYR A 25 -1.44 7.82 -11.60
C TYR A 25 0.02 7.54 -11.22
N PHE A 26 0.45 8.05 -10.06
CA PHE A 26 1.79 7.82 -9.54
C PHE A 26 1.78 6.86 -8.35
N THR A 27 2.86 6.09 -8.21
CA THR A 27 3.13 5.24 -7.04
C THR A 27 4.29 5.78 -6.22
N TYR A 28 4.32 5.47 -4.92
CA TYR A 28 5.50 5.68 -4.10
C TYR A 28 6.62 4.70 -4.48
N ASN A 29 7.88 5.14 -4.36
CA ASN A 29 9.07 4.29 -4.56
C ASN A 29 9.25 3.25 -3.44
N CYS A 30 8.68 3.53 -2.26
CA CYS A 30 8.73 2.66 -1.09
C CYS A 30 7.33 2.57 -0.50
N VAL A 31 6.96 1.39 -0.01
CA VAL A 31 5.67 1.21 0.68
C VAL A 31 5.66 2.06 1.96
N HIS A 32 4.56 2.76 2.22
CA HIS A 32 4.41 3.53 3.44
C HIS A 32 3.86 2.65 4.57
N LYS A 33 4.09 3.05 5.82
CA LYS A 33 3.71 2.27 7.02
C LYS A 33 2.25 1.83 6.99
N VAL A 34 1.32 2.74 6.70
CA VAL A 34 -0.12 2.44 6.75
C VAL A 34 -0.51 1.34 5.76
N ALA A 35 -0.02 1.36 4.52
CA ALA A 35 -0.25 0.28 3.56
C ALA A 35 0.27 -1.07 4.05
N LEU A 36 1.45 -1.09 4.69
CA LEU A 36 2.01 -2.32 5.25
C LEU A 36 1.14 -2.86 6.40
N LEU A 37 0.67 -1.99 7.29
CA LEU A 37 -0.27 -2.36 8.34
C LEU A 37 -1.60 -2.88 7.75
N GLY A 38 -2.07 -2.29 6.66
CA GLY A 38 -3.26 -2.77 5.95
C GLY A 38 -3.09 -4.18 5.37
N ILE A 39 -1.93 -4.48 4.77
CA ILE A 39 -1.59 -5.83 4.31
C ILE A 39 -1.60 -6.82 5.48
N PHE A 40 -0.97 -6.46 6.60
CA PHE A 40 -0.98 -7.31 7.80
C PHE A 40 -2.38 -7.50 8.37
N GLY A 41 -3.17 -6.43 8.41
CA GLY A 41 -4.58 -6.47 8.81
C GLY A 41 -5.38 -7.44 7.95
N ALA A 42 -5.21 -7.40 6.63
CA ALA A 42 -5.87 -8.32 5.72
C ALA A 42 -5.46 -9.78 5.97
N VAL A 43 -4.17 -10.04 6.21
CA VAL A 43 -3.67 -11.39 6.55
C VAL A 43 -4.26 -11.90 7.87
N LEU A 44 -4.45 -11.01 8.85
CA LEU A 44 -5.01 -11.34 10.17
C LEU A 44 -6.54 -11.33 10.22
N GLY A 45 -7.22 -10.90 9.14
CA GLY A 45 -8.68 -10.81 9.06
C GLY A 45 -9.28 -9.59 9.79
N TYR A 46 -8.52 -8.50 9.96
CA TYR A 46 -9.04 -7.25 10.54
C TYR A 46 -9.78 -6.40 9.52
N ASN A 47 -10.80 -5.69 10.01
CA ASN A 47 -11.61 -4.79 9.20
C ASN A 47 -10.80 -3.58 8.68
N GLY A 48 -11.09 -3.19 7.44
CA GLY A 48 -10.49 -2.07 6.73
C GLY A 48 -11.40 -0.83 6.70
N TYR A 49 -11.01 0.15 5.88
CA TYR A 49 -11.76 1.41 5.74
C TYR A 49 -13.21 1.22 5.27
N ASN A 50 -13.48 0.19 4.46
CA ASN A 50 -14.81 -0.09 3.93
C ASN A 50 -15.79 -0.59 5.00
N GLN A 51 -15.28 -1.09 6.13
CA GLN A 51 -16.07 -1.64 7.22
C GLN A 51 -16.20 -0.66 8.41
N MET A 52 -15.64 0.54 8.30
CA MET A 52 -15.74 1.55 9.36
C MET A 52 -17.15 2.11 9.50
N SER A 53 -17.61 2.24 10.74
CA SER A 53 -18.79 3.04 11.07
C SER A 53 -18.45 4.53 11.11
N LYS A 54 -19.46 5.41 10.99
CA LYS A 54 -19.26 6.87 11.08
C LYS A 54 -18.70 7.34 12.43
N THR A 55 -18.81 6.51 13.45
CA THR A 55 -18.29 6.76 14.81
C THR A 55 -16.82 6.37 14.96
N ASP A 56 -16.28 5.60 14.02
CA ASP A 56 -14.92 5.09 14.12
C ASP A 56 -13.92 6.13 13.60
N ASN A 57 -12.90 6.43 14.39
CA ASN A 57 -11.84 7.37 13.99
C ASN A 57 -10.84 6.73 13.01
N TYR A 58 -10.61 5.42 13.15
CA TYR A 58 -9.62 4.66 12.38
C TYR A 58 -10.12 3.23 12.10
N PRO A 59 -9.64 2.58 11.03
CA PRO A 59 -10.01 1.19 10.75
C PRO A 59 -9.38 0.24 11.78
N GLU A 60 -10.01 -0.92 11.97
CA GLU A 60 -9.60 -1.90 12.98
C GLU A 60 -8.13 -2.32 12.85
N PHE A 61 -7.66 -2.56 11.61
CA PHE A 61 -6.26 -2.94 11.39
C PHE A 61 -5.28 -1.89 11.91
N TYR A 62 -5.63 -0.61 11.80
CA TYR A 62 -4.74 0.47 12.18
C TYR A 62 -4.68 0.57 13.71
N GLU A 63 -5.83 0.54 14.37
CA GLU A 63 -5.91 0.57 15.84
C GLU A 63 -5.12 -0.58 16.48
N LYS A 64 -5.23 -1.79 15.92
CA LYS A 64 -4.54 -2.96 16.47
C LYS A 64 -3.03 -3.01 16.18
N LEU A 65 -2.57 -2.40 15.07
CA LEU A 65 -1.21 -2.60 14.56
C LEU A 65 -0.34 -1.32 14.55
N LYS A 66 -0.89 -0.14 14.89
CA LYS A 66 -0.17 1.15 14.84
C LYS A 66 1.13 1.18 15.65
N ASP A 67 1.18 0.45 16.76
CA ASP A 67 2.33 0.44 17.67
C ASP A 67 3.46 -0.48 17.22
N ILE A 68 3.26 -1.25 16.15
CA ILE A 68 4.31 -2.09 15.59
C ILE A 68 5.44 -1.22 15.05
N LYS A 69 6.66 -1.51 15.52
CA LYS A 69 7.91 -0.94 15.01
C LYS A 69 8.29 -1.65 13.72
N LEU A 70 8.53 -0.88 12.67
CA LEU A 70 8.76 -1.37 11.33
C LEU A 70 10.02 -0.70 10.78
N SER A 71 10.77 -1.45 9.97
CA SER A 71 11.87 -0.92 9.18
C SER A 71 11.67 -1.42 7.75
N ILE A 72 11.89 -0.54 6.77
CA ILE A 72 11.66 -0.84 5.36
C ILE A 72 12.96 -0.60 4.62
N VAL A 73 13.45 -1.63 3.96
CA VAL A 73 14.64 -1.57 3.11
C VAL A 73 14.18 -1.68 1.66
N PRO A 74 14.43 -0.67 0.80
CA PRO A 74 14.09 -0.75 -0.61
C PRO A 74 14.79 -1.94 -1.27
N GLY A 75 14.04 -2.70 -2.08
CA GLY A 75 14.59 -3.84 -2.82
C GLY A 75 15.44 -3.47 -4.04
N SER A 76 15.54 -2.17 -4.39
CA SER A 76 16.34 -1.73 -5.52
C SER A 76 17.76 -1.35 -5.11
N LYS A 77 18.74 -1.67 -5.97
CA LYS A 77 20.17 -1.38 -5.71
C LYS A 77 20.47 0.12 -5.55
N THR A 78 19.67 0.97 -6.17
CA THR A 78 19.88 2.43 -6.21
C THR A 78 18.86 3.21 -5.37
N GLY A 79 17.94 2.52 -4.68
CA GLY A 79 16.89 3.15 -3.85
C GLY A 79 15.69 3.72 -4.62
N TYR A 80 15.71 3.67 -5.96
CA TYR A 80 14.57 4.05 -6.81
C TYR A 80 14.19 2.92 -7.77
N PHE A 81 12.92 2.92 -8.20
CA PHE A 81 12.42 2.03 -9.24
C PHE A 81 12.22 2.84 -10.54
N PRO A 82 12.50 2.27 -11.72
CA PRO A 82 12.26 2.96 -12.98
C PRO A 82 10.77 3.25 -13.14
N LYS A 83 10.44 4.48 -13.55
CA LYS A 83 9.05 4.86 -13.84
C LYS A 83 8.63 4.22 -15.16
N LYS A 84 7.54 3.46 -15.14
CA LYS A 84 6.85 2.95 -16.32
C LYS A 84 5.46 3.60 -16.40
N ILE A 85 5.15 4.23 -17.52
CA ILE A 85 3.81 4.73 -17.82
C ILE A 85 3.12 3.69 -18.69
N GLN A 86 1.96 3.22 -18.27
CA GLN A 86 1.16 2.25 -19.01
C GLN A 86 -0.25 2.81 -19.24
N SER A 87 -0.66 2.82 -20.50
CA SER A 87 -2.01 3.22 -20.90
C SER A 87 -2.90 1.99 -20.97
N PHE A 88 -4.02 2.02 -20.25
CA PHE A 88 -5.05 1.00 -20.33
C PHE A 88 -6.18 1.58 -21.18
N ASN A 89 -6.61 0.86 -22.22
CA ASN A 89 -7.83 1.18 -22.95
C ASN A 89 -8.92 0.20 -22.51
N ASN A 90 -10.15 0.68 -22.35
CA ASN A 90 -11.30 -0.20 -22.15
C ASN A 90 -11.99 -0.36 -23.50
N SER A 91 -11.39 -1.17 -24.39
CA SER A 91 -11.81 -1.26 -25.80
C SER A 91 -13.25 -1.75 -26.00
N VAL A 92 -13.89 -2.31 -24.97
CA VAL A 92 -15.23 -2.93 -25.02
C VAL A 92 -16.34 -2.08 -24.41
N GLY A 93 -16.04 -0.90 -23.85
CA GLY A 93 -17.07 0.09 -23.48
C GLY A 93 -17.93 -0.21 -22.25
N TYR A 94 -17.60 -1.23 -21.44
CA TYR A 94 -18.28 -1.46 -20.16
C TYR A 94 -17.64 -0.58 -19.08
N ALA A 95 -18.14 0.64 -18.91
CA ALA A 95 -17.85 1.54 -17.79
C ALA A 95 -19.16 2.05 -17.19
#